data_AF-A0A662QHK2-F1
#
_entry.id   AF-A0A662QHK2-F1
#
_cell.length_a   1.000
_cell.length_b   1.000
_cell.length_c   1.000
_cell.angle_alpha   90.00
_cell.angle_beta   90.00
_cell.angle_gamma   90.00
#
_symmetry.space_group_name_H-M   'P 1'
#
loop_
_entity.id
_entity.type
_entity.pdbx_description
1 polymer ?
#
loop_
_entity_poly.entity_id
_entity_poly.type
_entity_poly.pdbx_seq_one_letter_code
_entity_poly.pdbx_strand_id
1 'polypeptide(L)'
;MVSMRVGAIISLLGVAVAFVPSIYYLTLSVGSPMRKFLTQHILALPLILYFTIAGGAITALGLLLFVRAARAPIEAQASSIVRRPYHVPGPAPPPRPAQPARRAARSPRKPRRREAREIAAEIEREIEEIVQSGAVEGVEEAGVEELEEEPSIEVVTRGQDMVCPNCGELNKLGSKKCSKCKKPLYELEEGEPACPVCGAPLRSARKITEDRFVCGLCFSELVIPEELQKVLESR
;
A
#
# COMPACT_ATOMS: atom_id res chain seq x y z
N MET A 1 1.20 11.27 23.37
CA MET A 1 0.87 11.01 21.96
C MET A 1 2.05 11.47 21.12
N VAL A 2 2.82 10.54 20.54
CA VAL A 2 3.90 10.93 19.64
C VAL A 2 3.25 11.27 18.30
N SER A 3 3.40 12.53 17.87
CA SER A 3 2.82 12.98 16.61
C SER A 3 3.67 12.47 15.44
N MET A 4 3.02 12.17 14.31
CA MET A 4 3.68 11.75 13.08
C MET A 4 4.80 12.73 12.67
N ARG A 5 4.59 14.03 12.89
CA ARG A 5 5.58 15.09 12.64
C ARG A 5 6.86 14.92 13.46
N VAL A 6 6.74 14.53 14.73
CA VAL A 6 7.89 14.33 15.61
C VAL A 6 8.74 13.16 15.13
N GLY A 7 8.13 12.04 14.72
CA GLY A 7 8.86 10.90 14.14
C GLY A 7 9.64 11.29 12.87
N ALA A 8 8.99 12.04 11.97
CA ALA A 8 9.62 12.51 10.73
C ALA A 8 10.80 13.47 10.98
N ILE A 9 10.66 14.40 11.93
CA ILE A 9 11.73 15.34 12.29
C ILE A 9 12.93 14.59 12.87
N ILE A 10 12.68 13.66 13.79
CA ILE A 10 13.75 12.86 14.42
C ILE A 10 14.47 12.00 13.37
N SER A 11 13.73 11.38 12.43
CA SER A 11 14.38 10.58 11.38
C SER A 11 15.27 11.43 10.47
N LEU A 12 14.80 12.63 10.09
CA LEU A 12 15.57 13.55 9.25
C LEU A 12 16.82 14.05 9.97
N LEU A 13 16.71 14.39 11.25
CA LEU A 13 17.86 14.77 12.09
C LEU A 13 18.89 13.64 12.18
N GLY A 14 18.45 12.39 12.33
CA GLY A 14 19.36 11.23 12.34
C GLY A 14 20.13 11.08 11.01
N VAL A 15 19.45 11.29 9.88
CA VAL A 15 20.09 11.25 8.55
C VAL A 15 21.11 12.38 8.42
N ALA A 16 20.77 13.58 8.88
CA ALA A 16 21.71 14.70 8.88
C ALA A 16 22.96 14.38 9.73
N VAL A 17 22.79 13.83 10.94
CA VAL A 17 23.92 13.44 11.79
C VAL A 17 24.80 12.35 11.15
N ALA A 18 24.20 11.40 10.42
CA ALA A 18 24.94 10.34 9.74
C ALA A 18 25.71 10.84 8.50
N PHE A 19 25.07 11.65 7.66
CA PHE A 19 25.61 12.03 6.35
C PHE A 19 26.41 13.33 6.35
N VAL A 20 26.09 14.31 7.20
CA VAL A 20 26.78 15.60 7.21
C VAL A 20 28.28 15.44 7.46
N PRO A 21 28.76 14.67 8.46
CA PRO A 21 30.21 14.50 8.67
C PRO A 21 30.89 13.79 7.50
N SER A 22 30.19 12.84 6.86
CA SER A 22 30.67 12.07 5.71
C SER A 22 30.82 12.96 4.47
N ILE A 23 29.78 13.75 4.15
CA ILE A 23 29.81 14.70 3.04
C ILE A 23 30.86 15.78 3.33
N TYR A 24 30.91 16.29 4.55
CA TYR A 24 31.88 17.30 4.96
C TYR A 24 33.32 16.77 4.81
N TYR A 25 33.59 15.53 5.20
CA TYR A 25 34.89 14.88 5.00
C TYR A 25 35.32 14.85 3.53
N LEU A 26 34.39 14.54 2.60
CA LEU A 26 34.68 14.51 1.16
C LEU A 26 35.02 15.90 0.60
N THR A 27 34.45 16.97 1.17
CA THR A 27 34.75 18.35 0.76
C THR A 27 36.06 18.88 1.35
N LEU A 28 36.65 18.21 2.36
CA LEU A 28 37.85 18.68 3.04
C LEU A 28 39.14 18.31 2.30
N SER A 29 40.03 19.28 2.18
CA SER A 29 41.38 19.08 1.65
C SER A 29 42.21 18.14 2.53
N VAL A 30 43.14 17.41 1.88
CA VAL A 30 43.93 16.30 2.47
C VAL A 30 44.76 16.73 3.70
N GLY A 31 45.13 18.00 3.80
CA GLY A 31 45.92 18.55 4.91
C GLY A 31 45.14 19.22 6.03
N SER A 32 43.80 19.32 5.94
CA SER A 32 43.02 20.11 6.88
C SER A 32 42.98 19.49 8.30
N PRO A 33 43.01 20.31 9.37
CA PRO A 33 42.97 19.81 10.75
C PRO A 33 41.63 19.11 11.07
N MET A 34 40.53 19.54 10.45
CA MET A 34 39.21 18.90 10.61
C MET A 34 39.16 17.49 10.03
N ARG A 35 39.89 17.23 8.94
CA ARG A 35 39.95 15.89 8.35
C ARG A 35 40.63 14.91 9.30
N LYS A 36 41.73 15.34 9.93
CA LYS A 36 42.44 14.55 10.95
C LYS A 36 41.56 14.23 12.16
N PHE A 37 40.75 15.19 12.61
CA PHE A 37 39.80 15.00 13.70
C PHE A 37 38.73 13.95 13.38
N LEU A 38 38.14 13.99 12.18
CA LEU A 38 37.12 13.01 11.76
C LEU A 38 37.68 11.60 11.54
N THR A 39 38.96 11.48 11.20
CA THR A 39 39.67 10.20 11.07
C THR A 39 40.36 9.76 12.36
N GLN A 40 40.21 10.51 13.45
CA GLN A 40 40.81 10.15 14.74
C GLN A 40 40.17 8.85 15.22
N HIS A 41 41.00 7.88 15.60
CA HIS A 41 40.54 6.58 16.05
C HIS A 41 40.23 6.67 17.54
N ILE A 42 39.00 6.29 17.90
CA ILE A 42 38.56 6.09 19.28
C ILE A 42 38.08 4.65 19.34
N LEU A 43 38.48 3.86 20.34
CA LEU A 43 38.02 2.47 20.51
C LEU A 43 38.11 1.64 19.19
N ALA A 44 39.24 1.78 18.48
CA ALA A 44 39.57 1.11 17.22
C ALA A 44 38.80 1.53 15.96
N LEU A 45 37.84 2.46 16.04
CA LEU A 45 37.10 2.96 14.86
C LEU A 45 37.35 4.46 14.64
N PRO A 46 37.41 4.94 13.39
CA PRO A 46 37.46 6.38 13.10
C PRO A 46 36.18 7.08 13.57
N LEU A 47 36.32 8.30 14.09
CA LEU A 47 35.24 9.12 14.63
C LEU A 47 34.05 9.26 13.66
N ILE A 48 34.32 9.34 12.36
CA ILE A 48 33.29 9.42 11.31
C ILE A 48 32.29 8.25 11.37
N LEU A 49 32.74 7.05 11.71
CA LEU A 49 31.87 5.87 11.83
C LEU A 49 30.99 5.93 13.09
N TYR A 50 31.44 6.60 14.16
CA TYR A 50 30.59 6.80 15.32
C TYR A 50 29.41 7.73 15.01
N PHE A 51 29.63 8.77 14.20
CA PHE A 51 28.53 9.63 13.75
C PHE A 51 27.54 8.90 12.84
N THR A 52 28.01 8.00 11.97
CA THR A 52 27.11 7.19 11.12
C THR A 52 26.31 6.18 11.95
N ILE A 53 26.93 5.50 12.93
CA ILE A 53 26.26 4.57 13.83
C ILE A 53 25.23 5.30 14.70
N ALA A 54 25.61 6.42 15.32
CA ALA A 54 24.72 7.22 16.16
C ALA A 54 23.56 7.82 15.35
N GLY A 55 23.85 8.40 14.18
CA GLY A 55 22.85 8.92 13.27
C GLY A 55 21.89 7.84 12.80
N GLY A 56 22.41 6.66 12.43
CA GLY A 56 21.61 5.49 12.04
C GLY A 56 20.65 5.02 13.14
N ALA A 57 21.12 4.95 14.40
CA ALA A 57 20.27 4.61 15.54
C ALA A 57 19.15 5.63 15.77
N ILE A 58 19.46 6.93 15.64
CA ILE A 58 18.47 8.02 15.75
C ILE A 58 17.45 7.93 14.60
N THR A 59 17.91 7.68 13.37
CA THR A 59 17.02 7.51 12.21
C THR A 59 16.09 6.32 12.39
N ALA A 60 16.61 5.18 12.83
CA ALA A 60 15.81 3.98 13.09
C ALA A 60 14.74 4.25 14.16
N LEU A 61 15.09 4.93 15.25
CA LEU A 61 14.14 5.31 16.29
C LEU A 61 13.07 6.28 15.76
N GLY A 62 13.47 7.30 14.98
CA GLY A 62 12.56 8.26 14.36
C GLY A 62 11.58 7.59 13.39
N LEU A 63 12.07 6.68 12.54
CA LEU A 63 11.24 5.89 11.63
C LEU A 63 10.28 4.97 12.38
N LEU A 64 10.72 4.31 13.46
CA LEU A 64 9.85 3.47 14.27
C LEU A 64 8.71 4.29 14.88
N LEU A 65 9.01 5.47 15.43
CA LEU A 65 7.99 6.39 15.95
C LEU A 65 7.05 6.89 14.85
N PHE A 66 7.59 7.22 13.66
CA PHE A 66 6.80 7.66 12.51
C PHE A 66 5.83 6.57 12.05
N VAL A 67 6.31 5.34 11.84
CA VAL A 67 5.48 4.20 11.42
C VAL A 67 4.45 3.86 12.48
N ARG A 68 4.83 3.90 13.76
CA ARG A 68 3.90 3.62 14.86
C ARG A 68 2.81 4.69 14.99
N ALA A 69 3.13 5.95 14.70
CA ALA A 69 2.16 7.04 14.65
C ALA A 69 1.27 6.97 13.39
N ALA A 70 1.82 6.58 12.25
CA ALA A 70 1.09 6.42 10.99
C ALA A 70 0.12 5.22 11.01
N ARG A 71 0.46 4.16 11.76
CA ARG A 71 -0.39 2.98 11.98
C ARG A 71 -1.34 3.10 13.16
N ALA A 72 -1.31 4.21 13.91
CA ALA A 72 -2.27 4.42 14.99
C ALA A 72 -3.68 4.53 14.39
N PRO A 73 -4.67 3.79 14.92
CA PRO A 73 -6.02 3.77 14.35
C PRO A 73 -6.60 5.18 14.29
N ILE A 74 -7.24 5.48 13.15
CA ILE A 74 -7.81 6.77 12.73
C ILE A 74 -8.77 7.38 13.77
N GLU A 75 -9.20 6.60 14.76
CA GLU A 75 -10.08 7.03 15.86
C GLU A 75 -9.49 8.16 16.73
N ALA A 76 -8.18 8.37 16.74
CA ALA A 76 -7.55 9.46 17.49
C ALA A 76 -7.46 10.81 16.74
N GLN A 77 -7.86 10.88 15.46
CA GLN A 77 -7.93 12.13 14.68
C GLN A 77 -9.37 12.60 14.43
N ALA A 78 -10.30 12.29 15.35
CA ALA A 78 -11.59 12.97 15.42
C ALA A 78 -11.45 14.40 16.00
N SER A 79 -10.53 15.20 15.47
CA SER A 79 -10.48 16.64 15.74
C SER A 79 -11.03 17.40 14.54
N SER A 80 -12.24 17.92 14.74
CA SER A 80 -12.87 19.03 14.00
C SER A 80 -13.09 18.83 12.50
N ILE A 81 -13.81 17.79 12.10
CA ILE A 81 -14.73 17.97 10.97
C ILE A 81 -16.04 18.49 11.58
N VAL A 82 -16.19 19.81 11.57
CA VAL A 82 -17.49 20.46 11.80
C VAL A 82 -18.41 19.98 10.67
N ARG A 83 -19.13 18.88 10.90
CA ARG A 83 -20.29 18.52 10.07
C ARG A 83 -21.31 19.62 10.27
N ARG A 84 -21.39 20.55 9.32
CA ARG A 84 -22.53 21.43 9.17
C ARG A 84 -23.75 20.53 8.94
N PRO A 85 -24.75 20.48 9.85
CA PRO A 85 -25.93 19.69 9.60
C PRO A 85 -26.69 20.31 8.43
N TYR A 86 -26.90 19.53 7.37
CA TYR A 86 -27.78 19.89 6.27
C TYR A 86 -29.21 19.93 6.83
N HIS A 87 -29.84 21.12 6.83
CA HIS A 87 -31.27 21.22 7.11
C HIS A 87 -32.03 20.61 5.93
N VAL A 88 -32.66 19.46 6.16
CA VAL A 88 -33.70 18.94 5.26
C VAL A 88 -35.02 19.63 5.66
N PRO A 89 -35.71 20.33 4.74
CA PRO A 89 -37.09 20.75 5.00
C PRO A 89 -37.96 19.49 5.09
N GLY A 90 -38.50 19.21 6.27
CA GLY A 90 -39.30 18.03 6.54
C GLY A 90 -40.70 18.11 5.92
N PRO A 91 -41.30 16.97 5.51
CA PRO A 91 -42.75 16.87 5.40
C PRO A 91 -43.40 16.66 6.77
N ALA A 92 -44.65 17.13 6.90
CA ALA A 92 -45.43 17.23 8.14
C ALA A 92 -45.56 15.91 8.93
N PRO A 93 -45.66 15.96 10.28
CA PRO A 93 -45.75 14.76 11.11
C PRO A 93 -47.18 14.17 11.13
N PRO A 94 -47.35 12.84 11.05
CA PRO A 94 -48.59 12.18 11.45
C PRO A 94 -48.68 12.05 12.99
N PRO A 95 -49.90 11.96 13.57
CA PRO A 95 -50.10 11.86 15.02
C PRO A 95 -49.53 10.54 15.58
N ARG A 96 -48.82 10.64 16.72
CA ARG A 96 -48.18 9.51 17.40
C ARG A 96 -49.21 8.60 18.11
N PRO A 97 -49.03 7.26 18.05
CA PRO A 97 -49.68 6.34 18.96
C PRO A 97 -48.97 6.26 20.33
N ALA A 98 -49.72 5.79 21.33
CA ALA A 98 -49.33 5.66 22.73
C ALA A 98 -48.16 4.69 22.97
N GLN A 99 -47.27 5.09 23.88
CA GLN A 99 -46.24 4.28 24.57
C GLN A 99 -46.87 3.45 25.71
N PRO A 100 -46.15 2.55 26.44
CA PRO A 100 -44.77 2.05 26.28
C PRO A 100 -44.61 0.52 26.44
N ALA A 101 -43.44 -0.04 26.08
CA ALA A 101 -42.88 -1.20 26.80
C ALA A 101 -41.35 -1.24 26.71
N ARG A 102 -40.73 -1.23 27.89
CA ARG A 102 -39.30 -1.45 28.14
C ARG A 102 -38.83 -2.77 27.52
N ARG A 103 -37.66 -2.79 26.87
CA ARG A 103 -36.80 -3.98 26.86
C ARG A 103 -35.31 -3.61 26.77
N ALA A 104 -34.56 -4.34 27.59
CA ALA A 104 -33.19 -4.14 28.01
C ALA A 104 -32.14 -4.02 26.89
N ALA A 105 -31.07 -3.30 27.25
CA ALA A 105 -29.82 -3.19 26.52
C ALA A 105 -29.22 -4.55 26.14
N ARG A 106 -28.80 -4.70 24.88
CA ARG A 106 -27.86 -5.76 24.46
C ARG A 106 -26.47 -5.14 24.32
N SER A 107 -25.58 -5.55 25.22
CA SER A 107 -24.13 -5.37 25.11
C SER A 107 -23.58 -6.24 23.95
N PRO A 108 -22.61 -5.75 23.16
CA PRO A 108 -21.91 -6.58 22.18
C PRO A 108 -20.88 -7.48 22.91
N ARG A 109 -21.00 -8.80 22.72
CA ARG A 109 -20.05 -9.80 23.22
C ARG A 109 -18.70 -9.66 22.51
N LYS A 110 -17.60 -9.63 23.28
CA LYS A 110 -16.23 -9.86 22.77
C LYS A 110 -16.09 -11.29 22.22
N PRO A 111 -15.39 -11.52 21.09
CA PRO A 111 -15.13 -12.86 20.59
C PRO A 111 -14.16 -13.62 21.52
N ARG A 112 -14.47 -14.90 21.74
CA ARG A 112 -13.75 -15.82 22.62
C ARG A 112 -12.42 -16.22 21.97
N ARG A 113 -11.33 -15.94 22.65
CA ARG A 113 -9.93 -16.28 22.30
C ARG A 113 -9.61 -17.79 22.30
N ARG A 114 -10.61 -18.68 22.33
CA ARG A 114 -10.44 -20.14 22.51
C ARG A 114 -10.45 -20.92 21.20
N GLU A 115 -11.13 -20.44 20.15
CA GLU A 115 -11.26 -21.17 18.87
C GLU A 115 -9.98 -21.11 18.00
N ALA A 116 -9.18 -20.04 18.12
CA ALA A 116 -7.96 -19.87 17.30
C ALA A 116 -6.82 -20.86 17.63
N ARG A 117 -6.84 -21.50 18.81
CA ARG A 117 -5.82 -22.50 19.19
C ARG A 117 -6.17 -23.91 18.70
N GLU A 118 -7.45 -24.22 18.54
CA GLU A 118 -7.90 -25.50 18.01
C GLU A 118 -7.60 -25.61 16.52
N ILE A 119 -7.85 -24.53 15.76
CA ILE A 119 -7.59 -24.49 14.31
C ILE A 119 -6.09 -24.57 13.99
N ALA A 120 -5.23 -23.93 14.79
CA ALA A 120 -3.79 -23.99 14.61
C ALA A 120 -3.21 -25.40 14.87
N ALA A 121 -3.78 -26.13 15.83
CA ALA A 121 -3.34 -27.48 16.19
C ALA A 121 -3.82 -28.57 15.21
N GLU A 122 -4.78 -28.25 14.35
CA GLU A 122 -5.24 -29.11 13.25
C GLU A 122 -4.32 -28.95 12.03
N ILE A 123 -3.96 -27.70 11.68
CA ILE A 123 -3.08 -27.39 10.55
C ILE A 123 -1.65 -27.92 10.77
N GLU A 124 -1.13 -27.86 12.00
CA GLU A 124 0.20 -28.43 12.30
C GLU A 124 0.26 -29.95 12.08
N ARG A 125 -0.86 -30.67 12.26
CA ARG A 125 -0.91 -32.13 12.05
C ARG A 125 -1.01 -32.53 10.57
N GLU A 126 -1.68 -31.73 9.74
CA GLU A 126 -1.73 -31.96 8.29
C GLU A 126 -0.36 -31.76 7.62
N ILE A 127 0.43 -30.79 8.09
CA ILE A 127 1.75 -30.50 7.49
C ILE A 127 2.76 -31.62 7.81
N GLU A 128 2.65 -32.28 8.96
CA GLU A 128 3.56 -33.35 9.37
C GLU A 128 3.33 -34.67 8.61
N GLU A 129 2.10 -34.93 8.14
CA GLU A 129 1.74 -36.11 7.34
C GLU A 129 2.23 -36.01 5.88
N ILE A 130 2.22 -34.81 5.30
CA ILE A 130 2.70 -34.55 3.93
C ILE A 130 4.22 -34.72 3.85
N VAL A 131 4.96 -34.45 4.92
CA VAL A 131 6.43 -34.58 4.96
C VAL A 131 6.88 -36.04 5.13
N GLN A 132 6.08 -36.91 5.75
CA GLN A 132 6.41 -38.34 5.90
C GLN A 132 6.09 -39.20 4.67
N SER A 133 5.23 -38.72 3.77
CA SER A 133 4.82 -39.43 2.54
C SER A 133 5.69 -39.10 1.32
N GLY A 134 6.89 -38.54 1.54
CA GLY A 134 7.88 -38.31 0.48
C GLY A 134 8.29 -39.60 -0.24
N ALA A 135 7.69 -39.86 -1.39
CA ALA A 135 8.23 -40.71 -2.44
C ALA A 135 8.66 -39.81 -3.61
N VAL A 136 9.92 -39.41 -3.58
CA VAL A 136 10.65 -38.96 -4.77
C VAL A 136 11.29 -40.23 -5.33
N GLU A 137 10.98 -40.63 -6.57
CA GLU A 137 11.94 -41.14 -7.57
C GLU A 137 11.24 -41.13 -8.93
N GLY A 138 11.96 -40.62 -9.94
CA GLY A 138 11.40 -40.23 -11.24
C GLY A 138 11.11 -41.39 -12.19
N VAL A 139 10.55 -41.04 -13.35
CA VAL A 139 10.78 -41.62 -14.68
C VAL A 139 9.85 -40.91 -15.70
N GLU A 140 10.49 -40.47 -16.78
CA GLU A 140 10.00 -40.27 -18.16
C GLU A 140 9.24 -39.00 -18.58
N GLU A 141 9.94 -38.26 -19.45
CA GLU A 141 9.42 -37.36 -20.47
C GLU A 141 8.30 -38.01 -21.28
N ALA A 142 7.12 -37.40 -21.22
CA ALA A 142 6.11 -37.54 -22.25
C ALA A 142 5.53 -36.15 -22.50
N GLY A 143 5.89 -35.59 -23.65
CA GLY A 143 5.44 -34.28 -24.08
C GLY A 143 3.92 -34.18 -24.12
N VAL A 144 3.42 -33.08 -23.56
CA VAL A 144 2.09 -32.55 -23.83
C VAL A 144 2.25 -31.04 -23.93
N GLU A 145 2.32 -30.60 -25.18
CA GLU A 145 1.84 -29.34 -25.74
C GLU A 145 2.14 -28.07 -24.94
N GLU A 146 3.03 -27.23 -25.49
CA GLU A 146 3.09 -25.79 -25.23
C GLU A 146 1.69 -25.20 -25.47
N LEU A 147 0.89 -25.15 -24.40
CA LEU A 147 -0.22 -24.22 -24.30
C LEU A 147 0.42 -22.85 -24.28
N GLU A 148 0.32 -22.13 -25.40
CA GLU A 148 0.66 -20.72 -25.51
C GLU A 148 0.05 -19.98 -24.31
N GLU A 149 0.87 -19.71 -23.29
CA GLU A 149 0.44 -18.92 -22.14
C GLU A 149 0.13 -17.52 -22.66
N GLU A 150 -1.16 -17.20 -22.80
CA GLU A 150 -1.58 -15.85 -23.16
C GLU A 150 -0.84 -14.86 -22.26
N PRO A 151 -0.20 -13.81 -22.83
CA PRO A 151 0.63 -12.88 -22.06
C PRO A 151 -0.23 -12.22 -20.98
N SER A 152 -0.14 -12.74 -19.76
CA SER A 152 -1.00 -12.34 -18.66
C SER A 152 -0.45 -11.06 -18.01
N ILE A 153 -1.32 -10.06 -17.87
CA ILE A 153 -0.96 -8.78 -17.24
C ILE A 153 -0.89 -9.00 -15.72
N GLU A 154 0.30 -8.84 -15.14
CA GLU A 154 0.49 -8.94 -13.69
C GLU A 154 0.01 -7.67 -12.97
N VAL A 155 -0.67 -7.83 -11.83
CA VAL A 155 -1.17 -6.71 -11.03
C VAL A 155 -0.31 -6.52 -9.78
N VAL A 156 0.47 -5.44 -9.75
CA VAL A 156 1.35 -5.09 -8.61
C VAL A 156 0.53 -4.47 -7.48
N THR A 157 -0.30 -3.48 -7.79
CA THR A 157 -1.17 -2.82 -6.81
C THR A 157 -2.57 -2.63 -7.37
N ARG A 158 -3.58 -2.82 -6.51
CA ARG A 158 -5.00 -2.72 -6.89
C ARG A 158 -5.58 -1.39 -6.40
N GLY A 159 -6.15 -0.65 -7.34
CA GLY A 159 -7.01 0.49 -7.05
C GLY A 159 -8.32 0.04 -6.38
N GLN A 160 -8.90 0.92 -5.56
CA GLN A 160 -10.16 0.65 -4.86
C GLN A 160 -11.38 1.19 -5.60
N ASP A 161 -11.21 2.31 -6.30
CA ASP A 161 -12.24 3.02 -7.04
C ASP A 161 -11.71 3.43 -8.42
N MET A 162 -12.61 3.87 -9.29
CA MET A 162 -12.27 4.46 -10.58
C MET A 162 -12.71 5.92 -10.66
N VAL A 163 -11.86 6.77 -11.23
CA VAL A 163 -12.07 8.22 -11.32
C VAL A 163 -12.73 8.56 -12.65
N CYS A 164 -13.79 9.36 -12.62
CA CYS A 164 -14.44 9.83 -13.83
C CYS A 164 -13.57 10.85 -14.58
N PRO A 165 -13.21 10.61 -15.86
CA PRO A 165 -12.38 11.56 -16.62
C PRO A 165 -13.11 12.87 -16.94
N ASN A 166 -14.45 12.86 -16.89
CA ASN A 166 -15.27 14.02 -17.21
C ASN A 166 -15.53 14.96 -16.02
N CYS A 167 -15.60 14.45 -14.79
CA CYS A 167 -16.02 15.24 -13.63
C CYS A 167 -15.29 14.93 -12.31
N GLY A 168 -14.34 13.99 -12.33
CA GLY A 168 -13.53 13.62 -11.16
C GLY A 168 -14.24 12.79 -10.09
N GLU A 169 -15.51 12.44 -10.27
CA GLU A 169 -16.25 11.63 -9.29
C GLU A 169 -15.68 10.21 -9.16
N LEU A 170 -15.65 9.68 -7.94
CA LEU A 170 -15.28 8.30 -7.66
C LEU A 170 -16.44 7.35 -7.97
N ASN A 171 -16.14 6.27 -8.68
CA ASN A 171 -17.07 5.24 -9.07
C ASN A 171 -16.54 3.87 -8.65
N LYS A 172 -17.43 2.90 -8.45
CA LYS A 172 -17.05 1.53 -8.14
C LYS A 172 -16.31 0.90 -9.33
N LEU A 173 -15.35 0.02 -9.06
CA LEU A 173 -14.67 -0.77 -10.09
C LEU A 173 -15.67 -1.47 -11.02
N GLY A 174 -15.37 -1.50 -12.31
CA GLY A 174 -16.23 -2.11 -13.34
C GLY A 174 -17.43 -1.25 -13.76
N SER A 175 -17.59 -0.04 -13.22
CA SER A 175 -18.65 0.87 -13.69
C SER A 175 -18.39 1.31 -15.13
N LYS A 176 -19.43 1.33 -15.97
CA LYS A 176 -19.34 1.88 -17.35
C LYS A 176 -19.80 3.33 -17.45
N LYS A 177 -20.59 3.82 -16.48
CA LYS A 177 -21.13 5.19 -16.44
C LYS A 177 -20.88 5.84 -15.10
N CYS A 178 -20.65 7.14 -15.11
CA CYS A 178 -20.43 7.92 -13.90
C CYS A 178 -21.72 8.07 -13.06
N SER A 179 -21.61 7.87 -11.75
CA SER A 179 -22.70 8.01 -10.77
C SER A 179 -23.27 9.43 -10.73
N LYS A 180 -22.43 10.45 -10.96
CA LYS A 180 -22.78 11.87 -10.87
C LYS A 180 -23.13 12.51 -12.22
N CYS A 181 -22.19 12.57 -13.16
CA CYS A 181 -22.40 13.26 -14.44
C CYS A 181 -23.06 12.38 -15.51
N LYS A 182 -23.29 11.09 -15.23
CA LYS A 182 -23.94 10.09 -16.10
C LYS A 182 -23.26 9.80 -17.44
N LYS A 183 -22.16 10.50 -17.78
CA LYS A 183 -21.33 10.22 -18.95
C LYS A 183 -20.65 8.85 -18.83
N PRO A 184 -20.34 8.18 -19.97
CA PRO A 184 -19.53 6.96 -19.95
C PRO A 184 -18.15 7.22 -19.33
N LEU A 185 -17.62 6.22 -18.62
CA LEU A 185 -16.29 6.29 -18.02
C LEU A 185 -15.19 5.97 -19.03
N TYR A 186 -15.47 5.05 -19.96
CA TYR A 186 -14.62 4.67 -21.07
C TYR A 186 -15.44 3.98 -22.15
N GLU A 187 -14.84 3.84 -23.32
CA GLU A 187 -15.29 2.98 -24.41
C GLU A 187 -14.18 1.97 -24.66
N LEU A 188 -14.53 0.69 -24.83
CA LEU A 188 -13.61 -0.41 -25.07
C LEU A 188 -13.92 -0.96 -26.47
N GLU A 189 -12.93 -0.94 -27.35
CA GLU A 189 -13.08 -1.52 -28.70
C GLU A 189 -12.81 -3.03 -28.67
N GLU A 190 -13.34 -3.76 -29.64
CA GLU A 190 -13.12 -5.20 -29.74
C GLU A 190 -11.63 -5.50 -29.96
N GLY A 191 -11.08 -6.40 -29.13
CA GLY A 191 -9.66 -6.77 -29.16
C GLY A 191 -8.71 -5.79 -28.48
N GLU A 192 -9.19 -4.74 -27.81
CA GLU A 192 -8.32 -3.87 -27.00
C GLU A 192 -7.95 -4.53 -25.65
N PRO A 193 -6.68 -4.46 -25.23
CA PRO A 193 -6.27 -4.95 -23.93
C PRO A 193 -6.91 -4.09 -22.82
N ALA A 194 -7.55 -4.77 -21.87
CA ALA A 194 -8.28 -4.13 -20.78
C ALA A 194 -7.55 -4.30 -19.44
N CYS A 195 -7.73 -3.34 -18.55
CA CYS A 195 -7.22 -3.40 -17.20
C CYS A 195 -7.91 -4.54 -16.44
N PRO A 196 -7.15 -5.50 -15.87
CA PRO A 196 -7.73 -6.65 -15.15
C PRO A 196 -8.46 -6.24 -13.86
N VAL A 197 -8.26 -5.02 -13.36
CA VAL A 197 -8.87 -4.53 -12.12
C VAL A 197 -10.21 -3.82 -12.35
N CYS A 198 -10.31 -2.97 -13.38
CA CYS A 198 -11.51 -2.13 -13.59
C CYS A 198 -12.17 -2.29 -14.97
N GLY A 199 -11.58 -3.07 -15.88
CA GLY A 199 -12.07 -3.29 -17.25
C GLY A 199 -11.86 -2.11 -18.20
N ALA A 200 -11.18 -1.05 -17.77
CA ALA A 200 -10.86 0.09 -18.61
C ALA A 200 -9.84 -0.25 -19.70
N PRO A 201 -9.88 0.40 -20.88
CA PRO A 201 -8.90 0.16 -21.93
C PRO A 201 -7.51 0.64 -21.50
N LEU A 202 -6.49 -0.20 -21.75
CA LEU A 202 -5.10 0.09 -21.39
C LEU A 202 -4.43 1.12 -22.30
N ARG A 203 -5.08 1.55 -23.39
CA ARG A 203 -4.67 2.72 -24.20
C ARG A 203 -4.49 4.01 -23.39
N SER A 204 -5.19 4.10 -22.26
CA SER A 204 -5.10 5.24 -21.34
C SER A 204 -4.10 5.03 -20.19
N ALA A 205 -3.40 3.89 -20.17
CA ALA A 205 -2.42 3.59 -19.15
C ALA A 205 -1.16 4.46 -19.30
N ARG A 206 -0.60 4.92 -18.19
CA ARG A 206 0.62 5.72 -18.17
C ARG A 206 1.82 4.84 -17.85
N LYS A 207 2.85 4.89 -18.69
CA LYS A 207 4.13 4.22 -18.47
C LYS A 207 4.90 4.89 -17.32
N ILE A 208 5.36 4.11 -16.34
CA ILE A 208 6.28 4.55 -15.28
C ILE A 208 7.70 4.11 -15.63
N THR A 209 7.89 2.82 -15.89
CA THR A 209 9.16 2.19 -16.28
C THR A 209 8.98 1.38 -17.56
N GLU A 210 10.00 0.66 -18.02
CA GLU A 210 9.96 -0.16 -19.24
C GLU A 210 8.81 -1.17 -19.23
N ASP A 211 8.52 -1.74 -18.07
CA ASP A 211 7.58 -2.83 -17.82
C ASP A 211 6.37 -2.43 -16.95
N ARG A 212 6.46 -1.34 -16.18
CA ARG A 212 5.39 -0.91 -15.25
C ARG A 212 4.52 0.21 -15.81
N PHE A 213 3.23 0.01 -15.70
CA PHE A 213 2.19 0.93 -16.15
C PHE A 213 1.16 1.19 -15.05
N VAL A 214 0.48 2.34 -15.13
CA VAL A 214 -0.63 2.69 -14.24
C VAL A 214 -1.88 2.87 -15.07
N CYS A 215 -2.95 2.16 -14.70
CA CYS A 215 -4.26 2.35 -15.31
C CYS A 215 -4.74 3.81 -15.11
N GLY A 216 -5.10 4.51 -16.20
CA GLY A 216 -5.55 5.89 -16.16
C GLY A 216 -6.89 6.15 -15.45
N LEU A 217 -7.63 5.09 -15.10
CA LEU A 217 -8.96 5.20 -14.48
C LEU A 217 -8.99 4.73 -13.01
N CYS A 218 -8.47 3.54 -12.71
CA CYS A 218 -8.45 3.00 -11.35
C CYS A 218 -7.10 3.12 -10.64
N PHE A 219 -6.07 3.67 -11.31
CA PHE A 219 -4.73 3.85 -10.74
C PHE A 219 -4.08 2.56 -10.21
N SER A 220 -4.46 1.40 -10.76
CA SER A 220 -3.78 0.13 -10.47
C SER A 220 -2.44 0.09 -11.19
N GLU A 221 -1.39 -0.35 -10.49
CA GLU A 221 -0.07 -0.62 -11.07
C GLU A 221 -0.06 -2.02 -11.69
N LEU A 222 0.40 -2.10 -12.93
CA LEU A 222 0.37 -3.28 -13.77
C LEU A 222 1.76 -3.50 -14.38
N VAL A 223 2.19 -4.76 -14.48
CA VAL A 223 3.31 -5.14 -15.36
C VAL A 223 2.70 -5.61 -16.67
N ILE A 224 3.03 -4.91 -17.77
CA ILE A 224 2.50 -5.24 -19.10
C ILE A 224 3.65 -5.85 -19.91
N PRO A 225 3.53 -7.10 -20.40
CA PRO A 225 4.56 -7.74 -21.22
C PRO A 225 4.76 -6.99 -22.55
N GLU A 226 5.97 -7.04 -23.10
CA GLU A 226 6.37 -6.27 -24.30
C GLU A 226 5.47 -6.52 -25.52
N GLU A 227 4.91 -7.71 -25.65
CA GLU A 227 3.98 -8.08 -26.73
C GLU A 227 2.71 -7.22 -26.70
N LEU A 228 2.12 -7.05 -25.52
CA LEU A 228 0.95 -6.19 -25.34
C LEU A 228 1.32 -4.71 -25.42
N GLN A 229 2.55 -4.32 -25.07
CA GLN A 229 3.02 -2.95 -25.25
C GLN A 229 3.06 -2.56 -26.74
N LYS A 230 3.54 -3.46 -27.62
CA LYS A 230 3.55 -3.22 -29.08
C LYS A 230 2.15 -3.01 -29.63
N VAL A 231 1.16 -3.76 -29.13
CA VAL A 231 -0.25 -3.58 -29.51
C VAL A 231 -0.75 -2.19 -29.09
N LEU A 232 -0.38 -1.73 -27.90
CA LEU A 232 -0.75 -0.40 -27.39
C LEU A 232 -0.10 0.76 -28.15
N GLU A 233 1.15 0.60 -28.61
CA GLU A 233 1.88 1.64 -29.36
C GLU A 233 1.51 1.67 -30.86
N SER A 234 0.97 0.57 -31.39
CA SER A 234 0.59 0.44 -32.80
C SER A 234 -0.76 1.07 -33.18
N ARG A 235 -1.52 1.61 -32.22
CA ARG A 235 -2.82 2.26 -32.40
C ARG A 235 -2.77 3.72 -32.00
#